data_AF-E2BP77-F1
#
_entry.id   AF-E2BP77-F1
#
_cell.length_a   1.000
_cell.length_b   1.000
_cell.length_c   1.000
_cell.angle_alpha   90.00
_cell.angle_beta   90.00
_cell.angle_gamma   90.00
#
_symmetry.space_group_name_H-M   'P 1'
#
loop_
_entity.id
_entity.type
_entity.pdbx_description
1 polymer ?
#
loop_
_entity_poly.entity_id
_entity_poly.type
_entity_poly.pdbx_seq_one_letter_code
_entity_poly.pdbx_strand_id
1 'polypeptide(L)'
;MPDKEENFCEKMAKATRGIHAISDALVNAKLAFGFLDDSVWADGLLVFYEVFRYLEGAMIRLKNTKIGLLPLSELQRTEAFEQDLDHYLGKGWRKNYSPRDSVAKYLMRLREVEDTDPTLLMAYIYHLYMGLLSGGMILRKKRQLMQKLSLFKSSPSIGNNVTSFGQNSIFQLKRDLRESMNRIAETLDEDTKNKLIEESKIVFELNNEIVKSVQTGTHVFEKIFYFIGQIVLIIFVLVIAISVLFKYIIR
;
A
#
# COMPACT_ATOMS: atom_id res chain seq x y z
N MET A 1 35.05 -14.66 -9.52
CA MET A 1 34.30 -14.43 -8.28
C MET A 1 33.38 -15.62 -8.11
N PRO A 2 33.46 -16.39 -7.02
CA PRO A 2 32.48 -17.45 -6.80
C PRO A 2 31.09 -16.80 -6.76
N ASP A 3 30.13 -17.39 -7.48
CA ASP A 3 28.73 -16.95 -7.45
C ASP A 3 28.31 -16.88 -5.98
N LYS A 4 27.95 -15.67 -5.53
CA LYS A 4 27.43 -15.48 -4.18
C LYS A 4 26.17 -16.32 -4.07
N GLU A 5 26.17 -17.32 -3.20
CA GLU A 5 25.02 -18.20 -3.00
C GLU A 5 23.78 -17.34 -2.67
N GLU A 6 22.71 -17.54 -3.45
CA GLU A 6 21.47 -16.76 -3.36
C GLU A 6 20.78 -17.02 -2.01
N ASN A 7 20.60 -15.98 -1.20
CA ASN A 7 19.96 -16.14 0.11
C ASN A 7 18.44 -16.32 -0.02
N PHE A 8 17.80 -16.77 1.06
CA PHE A 8 16.38 -17.12 1.02
C PHE A 8 15.46 -15.94 0.64
N CYS A 9 15.73 -14.74 1.15
CA CYS A 9 14.98 -13.55 0.78
C CYS A 9 15.15 -13.18 -0.70
N GLU A 10 16.33 -13.41 -1.29
CA GLU A 10 16.56 -13.25 -2.74
C GLU A 10 15.73 -14.26 -3.55
N LYS A 11 15.67 -15.52 -3.11
CA LYS A 11 14.80 -16.56 -3.70
C LYS A 11 13.32 -16.15 -3.66
N MET A 12 12.82 -15.70 -2.51
CA MET A 12 11.44 -15.20 -2.37
C MET A 12 11.17 -14.04 -3.34
N ALA A 13 12.07 -13.05 -3.40
CA ALA A 13 11.92 -11.89 -4.27
C ALA A 13 11.96 -12.26 -5.77
N LYS A 14 12.79 -13.23 -6.15
CA LYS A 14 12.86 -13.75 -7.53
C LYS A 14 11.57 -14.48 -7.90
N ALA A 15 11.05 -15.32 -7.01
CA ALA A 15 9.82 -16.07 -7.22
C ALA A 15 8.58 -15.18 -7.36
N THR A 16 8.54 -14.03 -6.68
CA THR A 16 7.40 -13.12 -6.71
C THR A 16 7.53 -11.97 -7.70
N ARG A 17 8.65 -11.84 -8.42
CA ARG A 17 8.93 -10.69 -9.30
C ARG A 17 7.81 -10.38 -10.29
N GLY A 18 7.27 -11.40 -10.95
CA GLY A 18 6.20 -11.22 -11.94
C GLY A 18 4.92 -10.67 -11.34
N ILE A 19 4.45 -11.26 -10.24
CA ILE A 19 3.22 -10.83 -9.58
C ILE A 19 3.37 -9.52 -8.79
N HIS A 20 4.59 -9.24 -8.31
CA HIS A 20 4.95 -7.95 -7.73
C HIS A 20 4.84 -6.83 -8.78
N ALA A 21 5.29 -7.06 -10.02
CA ALA A 21 5.15 -6.08 -11.10
C ALA A 21 3.67 -5.76 -11.41
N ILE A 22 2.77 -6.74 -11.31
CA ILE A 22 1.32 -6.52 -11.41
C ILE A 22 0.83 -5.62 -10.27
N SER A 23 1.32 -5.84 -9.05
CA SER A 23 1.00 -5.02 -7.87
C SER A 23 1.43 -3.57 -8.08
N ASP A 24 2.67 -3.36 -8.54
CA ASP A 24 3.20 -2.04 -8.84
C ASP A 24 2.37 -1.33 -9.93
N ALA A 25 1.96 -2.02 -10.98
CA ALA A 25 1.11 -1.46 -12.03
C ALA A 25 -0.26 -1.03 -11.48
N LEU A 26 -0.91 -1.88 -10.68
CA LEU A 26 -2.21 -1.57 -10.07
C LEU A 26 -2.13 -0.36 -9.13
N VAL A 27 -1.14 -0.34 -8.24
CA VAL A 27 -0.94 0.76 -7.29
C VAL A 27 -0.63 2.06 -8.03
N ASN A 28 0.24 2.03 -9.05
CA ASN A 28 0.56 3.23 -9.84
C ASN A 28 -0.65 3.74 -10.65
N ALA A 29 -1.51 2.85 -11.14
CA ALA A 29 -2.77 3.25 -11.77
C ALA A 29 -3.69 3.97 -10.76
N LYS A 30 -3.90 3.38 -9.57
CA LYS A 30 -4.68 4.03 -8.49
C LYS A 30 -4.08 5.37 -8.06
N LEU A 31 -2.75 5.50 -8.10
CA LEU A 31 -2.04 6.78 -7.88
C LEU A 31 -2.36 7.83 -8.91
N ALA A 32 -2.27 7.48 -10.18
CA ALA A 32 -2.50 8.43 -11.27
C ALA A 32 -3.93 8.99 -11.25
N PHE A 33 -4.91 8.17 -10.89
CA PHE A 33 -6.33 8.53 -10.98
C PHE A 33 -6.99 8.92 -9.67
N GLY A 34 -6.41 8.61 -8.50
CA GLY A 34 -7.16 8.68 -7.24
C GLY A 34 -6.40 9.15 -6.02
N PHE A 35 -5.10 8.87 -5.84
CA PHE A 35 -4.43 9.13 -4.55
C PHE A 35 -4.10 10.62 -4.24
N LEU A 36 -4.48 11.58 -5.10
CA LEU A 36 -4.60 13.00 -4.70
C LEU A 36 -5.86 13.26 -3.88
N ASP A 37 -6.87 12.41 -4.04
CA ASP A 37 -8.07 12.40 -3.25
C ASP A 37 -7.81 11.73 -1.90
N ASP A 38 -8.20 12.41 -0.82
CA ASP A 38 -8.04 11.90 0.53
C ASP A 38 -8.94 10.70 0.78
N SER A 39 -10.09 10.61 0.11
CA SER A 39 -11.00 9.46 0.20
C SER A 39 -10.38 8.19 -0.37
N VAL A 40 -9.74 8.27 -1.53
CA VAL A 40 -9.08 7.10 -2.17
C VAL A 40 -7.86 6.67 -1.36
N TRP A 41 -7.12 7.62 -0.78
CA TRP A 41 -6.02 7.30 0.13
C TRP A 41 -6.49 6.62 1.40
N ALA A 42 -7.53 7.15 2.04
CA ALA A 42 -8.15 6.53 3.20
C ALA A 42 -8.65 5.12 2.88
N ASP A 43 -9.28 4.95 1.71
CA ASP A 43 -9.78 3.66 1.26
C ASP A 43 -8.66 2.64 1.03
N GLY A 44 -7.54 3.09 0.47
CA GLY A 44 -6.32 2.30 0.37
C GLY A 44 -5.77 1.88 1.73
N LEU A 45 -5.75 2.77 2.73
CA LEU A 45 -5.36 2.41 4.10
C LEU A 45 -6.34 1.41 4.73
N LEU A 46 -7.64 1.61 4.52
CA LEU A 46 -8.71 0.83 5.12
C LEU A 46 -8.68 -0.65 4.69
N VAL A 47 -8.34 -0.94 3.44
CA VAL A 47 -8.26 -2.33 2.95
C VAL A 47 -7.05 -3.10 3.51
N PHE A 48 -6.00 -2.41 3.98
CA PHE A 48 -4.83 -3.04 4.60
C PHE A 48 -4.92 -3.10 6.13
N TYR A 49 -5.70 -2.22 6.77
CA TYR A 49 -5.79 -2.11 8.23
C TYR A 49 -6.00 -3.46 8.92
N GLU A 50 -7.03 -4.19 8.52
CA GLU A 50 -7.37 -5.47 9.16
C GLU A 50 -6.30 -6.54 8.96
N VAL A 51 -5.60 -6.51 7.82
CA VAL A 51 -4.52 -7.44 7.50
C VAL A 51 -3.33 -7.20 8.42
N PHE A 52 -2.89 -5.95 8.57
CA PHE A 52 -1.81 -5.61 9.51
C PHE A 52 -2.20 -5.89 10.95
N ARG A 53 -3.42 -5.54 11.36
CA ARG A 53 -3.95 -5.81 12.70
C ARG A 53 -3.96 -7.30 13.02
N TYR A 54 -4.37 -8.14 12.06
CA TYR A 54 -4.34 -9.59 12.21
C TYR A 54 -2.92 -10.09 12.44
N LEU A 55 -1.99 -9.70 11.55
CA LEU A 55 -0.60 -10.17 11.59
C LEU A 55 0.14 -9.72 12.84
N GLU A 56 -0.06 -8.48 13.29
CA GLU A 56 0.49 -8.00 14.56
C GLU A 56 -0.06 -8.80 15.74
N GLY A 57 -1.35 -9.08 15.76
CA GLY A 57 -1.96 -9.97 16.75
C GLY A 57 -1.34 -11.38 16.72
N ALA A 58 -1.12 -11.93 15.53
CA ALA A 58 -0.49 -13.24 15.35
C ALA A 58 0.96 -13.24 15.86
N MET A 59 1.75 -12.19 15.58
CA MET A 59 3.11 -12.05 16.09
C MET A 59 3.17 -12.00 17.61
N ILE A 60 2.15 -11.43 18.28
CA ILE A 60 2.03 -11.44 19.74
C ILE A 60 1.66 -12.84 20.25
N ARG A 61 0.64 -13.49 19.67
CA ARG A 61 0.19 -14.84 20.06
C ARG A 61 1.28 -15.88 19.89
N LEU A 62 2.04 -15.78 18.79
CA LEU A 62 3.02 -16.76 18.34
C LEU A 62 4.47 -16.36 18.69
N LYS A 63 4.65 -15.44 19.65
CA LYS A 63 5.95 -14.91 20.07
C LYS A 63 6.97 -15.96 20.53
N ASN A 64 6.50 -17.14 20.95
CA ASN A 64 7.35 -18.26 21.38
C ASN A 64 7.69 -19.24 20.23
N THR A 65 7.32 -18.92 18.98
CA THR A 65 7.61 -19.71 17.78
C THR A 65 8.65 -18.99 16.91
N LYS A 66 8.97 -19.54 15.72
CA LYS A 66 9.88 -18.88 14.75
C LYS A 66 9.41 -17.48 14.33
N ILE A 67 8.11 -17.20 14.36
CA ILE A 67 7.57 -15.86 14.08
C ILE A 67 8.08 -14.82 15.08
N GLY A 68 8.23 -15.18 16.36
CA GLY A 68 8.71 -14.28 17.40
C GLY A 68 10.18 -13.84 17.22
N LEU A 69 10.90 -14.46 16.28
CA LEU A 69 12.26 -14.06 15.91
C LEU A 69 12.29 -12.91 14.89
N LEU A 70 11.14 -12.53 14.32
CA LEU A 70 10.99 -11.35 13.48
C LEU A 70 10.83 -10.07 14.33
N PRO A 71 11.34 -8.92 13.89
CA PRO A 71 11.23 -7.68 14.65
C PRO A 71 9.77 -7.20 14.68
N LEU A 72 9.16 -7.10 15.88
CA LEU A 72 7.79 -6.62 16.05
C LEU A 72 7.72 -5.17 16.53
N SER A 73 8.47 -4.82 17.57
CA SER A 73 8.36 -3.56 18.34
C SER A 73 8.41 -2.32 17.46
N GLU A 74 9.32 -2.28 16.51
CA GLU A 74 9.54 -1.15 15.62
C GLU A 74 8.63 -1.19 14.38
N LEU A 75 8.00 -2.34 14.11
CA LEU A 75 7.18 -2.55 12.93
C LEU A 75 5.69 -2.31 13.17
N GLN A 76 5.16 -2.49 14.38
CA GLN A 76 3.73 -2.32 14.71
C GLN A 76 3.10 -1.06 14.09
N ARG A 77 2.13 -1.24 13.20
CA ARG A 77 1.41 -0.19 12.49
C ARG A 77 -0.07 -0.09 12.83
N THR A 78 -0.67 -1.04 13.56
CA THR A 78 -2.12 -1.01 13.85
C THR A 78 -2.55 0.37 14.35
N GLU A 79 -2.00 0.87 15.45
CA GLU A 79 -2.34 2.20 15.98
C GLU A 79 -2.10 3.34 14.98
N ALA A 80 -1.07 3.23 14.15
CA ALA A 80 -0.76 4.22 13.13
C ALA A 80 -1.82 4.25 12.01
N PHE A 81 -2.35 3.08 11.61
CA PHE A 81 -3.50 3.00 10.71
C PHE A 81 -4.73 3.65 11.33
N GLU A 82 -4.97 3.41 12.61
CA GLU A 82 -6.14 3.95 13.32
C GLU A 82 -6.10 5.47 13.39
N GLN A 83 -4.93 6.05 13.65
CA GLN A 83 -4.72 7.50 13.65
C GLN A 83 -4.93 8.12 12.26
N ASP A 84 -4.40 7.49 11.21
CA ASP A 84 -4.60 7.97 9.84
C ASP A 84 -6.06 7.82 9.38
N LEU A 85 -6.72 6.72 9.72
CA LEU A 85 -8.14 6.50 9.41
C LEU A 85 -9.05 7.45 10.20
N ASP A 86 -8.76 7.72 11.47
CA ASP A 86 -9.45 8.75 12.26
C ASP A 86 -9.31 10.14 11.63
N HIS A 87 -8.14 10.44 11.07
CA HIS A 87 -7.89 11.70 10.38
C HIS A 87 -8.70 11.81 9.08
N TYR A 88 -8.72 10.76 8.26
CA TYR A 88 -9.35 10.81 6.94
C TYR A 88 -10.85 10.50 6.91
N LEU A 89 -11.31 9.58 7.77
CA LEU A 89 -12.70 9.11 7.81
C LEU A 89 -13.47 9.62 9.04
N GLY A 90 -12.77 10.25 10.00
CA GLY A 90 -13.32 10.76 11.25
C GLY A 90 -13.38 9.71 12.37
N LYS A 91 -13.30 10.14 13.64
CA LYS A 91 -13.22 9.30 14.85
C LYS A 91 -14.32 8.23 15.04
N GLY A 92 -15.37 8.26 14.22
CA GLY A 92 -16.49 7.31 14.24
C GLY A 92 -16.45 6.27 13.12
N TRP A 93 -15.41 6.24 12.28
CA TRP A 93 -15.36 5.44 11.05
C TRP A 93 -15.62 3.95 11.30
N ARG A 94 -15.20 3.43 12.46
CA ARG A 94 -15.43 2.03 12.85
C ARG A 94 -16.89 1.64 13.03
N LYS A 95 -17.78 2.59 13.39
CA LYS A 95 -19.18 2.26 13.76
C LYS A 95 -19.95 1.58 12.64
N ASN A 96 -19.65 1.94 11.40
CA ASN A 96 -20.28 1.41 10.19
C ASN A 96 -19.28 0.67 9.30
N TYR A 97 -18.10 0.36 9.83
CA TYR A 97 -17.07 -0.33 9.08
C TYR A 97 -17.35 -1.83 9.06
N SER A 98 -17.25 -2.43 7.87
CA SER A 98 -17.16 -3.87 7.71
C SER A 98 -16.08 -4.15 6.66
N PRO A 99 -15.20 -5.16 6.88
CA PRO A 99 -14.22 -5.54 5.89
C PRO A 99 -14.91 -5.91 4.56
N ARG A 100 -14.31 -5.50 3.45
CA ARG A 100 -14.76 -5.92 2.11
C ARG A 100 -14.58 -7.43 1.93
N ASP A 101 -15.31 -8.03 1.01
CA ASP A 101 -15.17 -9.45 0.67
C ASP A 101 -13.72 -9.84 0.33
N SER A 102 -12.99 -8.97 -0.38
CA SER A 102 -11.56 -9.17 -0.68
C SER A 102 -10.69 -9.20 0.58
N VAL A 103 -10.97 -8.34 1.57
CA VAL A 103 -10.26 -8.30 2.85
C VAL A 103 -10.67 -9.49 3.72
N ALA A 104 -11.97 -9.83 3.75
CA ALA A 104 -12.48 -11.00 4.47
C ALA A 104 -11.85 -12.30 3.94
N LYS A 105 -11.76 -12.47 2.61
CA LYS A 105 -11.04 -13.58 1.97
C LYS A 105 -9.58 -13.64 2.40
N TYR A 106 -8.90 -12.49 2.46
CA TYR A 106 -7.53 -12.40 2.95
C TYR A 106 -7.44 -12.89 4.41
N LEU A 107 -8.28 -12.36 5.30
CA LEU A 107 -8.29 -12.76 6.71
C LEU A 107 -8.63 -14.24 6.91
N MET A 108 -9.50 -14.81 6.08
CA MET A 108 -9.78 -16.25 6.07
C MET A 108 -8.53 -17.05 5.73
N ARG A 109 -7.77 -16.64 4.71
CA ARG A 109 -6.50 -17.32 4.38
C ARG A 109 -5.49 -17.20 5.52
N LEU A 110 -5.35 -16.03 6.14
CA LEU A 110 -4.45 -15.85 7.28
C LEU A 110 -4.82 -16.77 8.44
N ARG A 111 -6.12 -16.92 8.73
CA ARG A 111 -6.61 -17.84 9.76
C ARG A 111 -6.32 -19.29 9.41
N GLU A 112 -6.63 -19.71 8.19
CA GLU A 112 -6.34 -21.07 7.73
C GLU A 112 -4.85 -21.40 7.86
N VAL A 113 -3.98 -20.47 7.46
CA VAL A 113 -2.53 -20.62 7.59
C VAL A 113 -2.11 -20.68 9.06
N GLU A 114 -2.63 -19.81 9.92
CA GLU A 114 -2.33 -19.83 11.36
C GLU A 114 -2.73 -21.17 12.01
N ASP A 115 -3.90 -21.71 11.62
CA ASP A 115 -4.46 -22.95 12.19
C ASP A 115 -3.73 -24.21 11.69
N THR A 116 -3.15 -24.19 10.48
CA THR A 116 -2.56 -25.37 9.83
C THR A 116 -1.04 -25.40 9.87
N ASP A 117 -0.37 -24.31 9.51
CA ASP A 117 1.08 -24.15 9.59
C ASP A 117 1.42 -22.66 9.85
N PRO A 118 1.44 -22.23 11.12
CA PRO A 118 1.63 -20.83 11.46
C PRO A 118 2.98 -20.28 10.99
N THR A 119 4.00 -21.12 10.75
CA THR A 119 5.31 -20.69 10.22
C THR A 119 5.15 -19.92 8.91
N LEU A 120 4.16 -20.28 8.10
CA LEU A 120 3.90 -19.67 6.80
C LEU A 120 3.40 -18.22 6.87
N LEU A 121 2.89 -17.77 8.03
CA LEU A 121 2.56 -16.36 8.26
C LEU A 121 3.77 -15.43 8.08
N MET A 122 5.00 -15.96 8.21
CA MET A 122 6.22 -15.18 7.98
C MET A 122 6.30 -14.64 6.55
N ALA A 123 5.73 -15.32 5.55
CA ALA A 123 5.68 -14.80 4.17
C ALA A 123 4.85 -13.50 4.11
N TYR A 124 3.70 -13.47 4.78
CA TYR A 124 2.80 -12.31 4.85
C TYR A 124 3.46 -11.15 5.59
N ILE A 125 4.01 -11.42 6.78
CA ILE A 125 4.72 -10.43 7.58
C ILE A 125 5.87 -9.83 6.76
N TYR A 126 6.72 -10.67 6.18
CA TYR A 126 7.87 -10.23 5.40
C TYR A 126 7.46 -9.32 4.24
N HIS A 127 6.56 -9.77 3.37
CA HIS A 127 6.21 -9.01 2.16
C HIS A 127 5.42 -7.73 2.44
N LEU A 128 4.47 -7.74 3.39
CA LEU A 128 3.69 -6.55 3.72
C LEU A 128 4.57 -5.47 4.36
N TYR A 129 5.44 -5.83 5.31
CA TYR A 129 6.34 -4.85 5.93
C TYR A 129 7.45 -4.39 4.97
N MET A 130 8.03 -5.29 4.17
CA MET A 130 9.00 -4.89 3.13
C MET A 130 8.37 -3.96 2.09
N GLY A 131 7.12 -4.23 1.70
CA GLY A 131 6.31 -3.39 0.82
C GLY A 131 6.05 -2.01 1.43
N LEU A 132 5.63 -1.96 2.69
CA LEU A 132 5.40 -0.70 3.40
C LEU A 132 6.69 0.15 3.53
N LEU A 133 7.79 -0.47 3.95
CA LEU A 133 9.09 0.18 4.14
C LEU A 133 9.76 0.59 2.81
N SER A 134 9.23 0.14 1.68
CA SER A 134 9.74 0.45 0.33
C SER A 134 8.71 1.24 -0.48
N GLY A 135 7.71 0.55 -1.03
CA GLY A 135 6.64 1.14 -1.83
C GLY A 135 5.82 2.17 -1.05
N GLY A 136 5.47 1.90 0.21
CA GLY A 136 4.75 2.84 1.08
C GLY A 136 5.47 4.17 1.27
N MET A 137 6.79 4.13 1.44
CA MET A 137 7.62 5.33 1.56
C MET A 137 7.68 6.15 0.25
N ILE A 138 7.71 5.46 -0.89
CA ILE A 138 7.66 6.10 -2.21
C ILE A 138 6.29 6.73 -2.45
N LEU A 139 5.21 6.01 -2.13
CA LEU A 139 3.82 6.48 -2.20
C LEU A 139 3.63 7.77 -1.39
N ARG A 140 4.09 7.78 -0.14
CA ARG A 140 4.07 8.98 0.71
C ARG A 140 4.78 10.16 0.05
N LYS A 141 6.02 9.97 -0.41
CA LYS A 141 6.80 11.04 -1.04
C LYS A 141 6.12 11.60 -2.28
N LYS A 142 5.58 10.74 -3.14
CA LYS A 142 4.81 11.15 -4.33
C LYS A 142 3.59 11.97 -3.95
N ARG A 143 2.79 11.49 -2.99
CA ARG A 143 1.61 12.20 -2.49
C ARG A 143 1.96 13.58 -1.91
N GLN A 144 2.99 13.65 -1.06
CA GLN A 144 3.47 14.92 -0.47
C GLN A 144 3.96 15.91 -1.53
N LEU A 145 4.70 15.44 -2.54
CA LEU A 145 5.16 16.29 -3.65
C LEU A 145 3.96 16.89 -4.38
N MET A 146 2.99 16.06 -4.77
CA MET A 146 1.81 16.53 -5.49
C MET A 146 0.92 17.48 -4.67
N GLN A 147 0.79 17.24 -3.36
CA GLN A 147 0.09 18.16 -2.46
C GLN A 147 0.77 19.53 -2.40
N LYS A 148 2.11 19.59 -2.39
CA LYS A 148 2.86 20.86 -2.43
C LYS A 148 2.69 21.63 -3.73
N LEU A 149 2.52 20.93 -4.85
CA LEU A 149 2.27 21.56 -6.15
C LEU A 149 0.83 22.06 -6.29
N SER A 150 -0.10 21.58 -5.45
CA SER A 150 -1.48 22.05 -5.44
C SER A 150 -1.55 23.41 -4.75
N LEU A 151 -1.83 24.47 -5.52
CA LEU A 151 -1.91 25.87 -5.05
C LEU A 151 -2.97 26.13 -3.95
N PHE A 152 -3.77 25.12 -3.59
CA PHE A 152 -4.92 25.24 -2.69
C PHE A 152 -4.83 24.40 -1.39
N LYS A 153 -3.74 23.64 -1.15
CA LYS A 153 -3.59 22.84 0.09
C LYS A 153 -2.34 23.25 0.88
N SER A 154 -2.48 24.29 1.69
CA SER A 154 -1.50 24.73 2.69
C SER A 154 -1.78 24.15 4.09
N SER A 155 -2.15 22.86 4.18
CA SER A 155 -2.35 22.21 5.49
C SER A 155 -1.13 21.38 5.88
N PRO A 156 -0.71 21.36 7.16
CA PRO A 156 0.38 20.51 7.64
C PRO A 156 0.17 19.04 7.26
N SER A 157 1.28 18.29 7.14
CA SER A 157 1.34 16.91 6.63
C SER A 157 0.77 15.87 7.62
N ILE A 158 -0.48 16.03 8.01
CA ILE A 158 -1.22 15.09 8.87
C ILE A 158 -1.67 13.88 8.02
N GLY A 159 -1.89 12.72 8.64
CA GLY A 159 -2.37 11.52 7.94
C GLY A 159 -1.28 10.68 7.27
N ASN A 160 -0.08 10.65 7.84
CA ASN A 160 1.04 9.82 7.35
C ASN A 160 1.64 8.92 8.44
N ASN A 161 0.90 8.67 9.53
CA ASN A 161 1.39 7.89 10.67
C ASN A 161 1.78 6.46 10.25
N VAL A 162 1.04 5.81 9.35
CA VAL A 162 1.33 4.45 8.85
C VAL A 162 2.72 4.33 8.24
N THR A 163 3.24 5.42 7.68
CA THR A 163 4.57 5.48 7.05
C THR A 163 5.58 6.26 7.89
N SER A 164 5.21 6.68 9.11
CA SER A 164 6.08 7.38 10.04
C SER A 164 6.63 6.38 11.06
N PHE A 165 7.95 6.23 11.07
CA PHE A 165 8.65 5.30 11.96
C PHE A 165 9.45 6.02 13.06
N GLY A 166 9.10 7.28 13.35
CA GLY A 166 9.80 8.11 14.33
C GLY A 166 11.28 8.27 13.99
N GLN A 167 12.15 7.98 14.96
CA GLN A 167 13.62 8.04 14.80
C GLN A 167 14.21 6.78 14.15
N ASN A 168 13.41 5.76 13.87
CA ASN A 168 13.92 4.52 13.30
C ASN A 168 14.35 4.74 11.84
N SER A 169 15.55 4.27 11.52
CA SER A 169 16.05 4.27 10.15
C SER A 169 15.29 3.24 9.31
N ILE A 170 14.62 3.68 8.26
CA ILE A 170 13.94 2.79 7.30
C ILE A 170 14.92 1.79 6.68
N PHE A 171 16.18 2.20 6.47
CA PHE A 171 17.21 1.29 5.99
C PHE A 171 17.47 0.16 6.99
N GLN A 172 17.60 0.53 8.27
CA GLN A 172 17.83 -0.41 9.36
C GLN A 172 16.67 -1.39 9.52
N LEU A 173 15.44 -0.90 9.54
CA LEU A 173 14.23 -1.75 9.65
C LEU A 173 14.15 -2.80 8.53
N LYS A 174 14.43 -2.40 7.28
CA LYS A 174 14.46 -3.34 6.16
C LYS A 174 15.61 -4.34 6.27
N ARG A 175 16.77 -3.90 6.74
CA ARG A 175 17.92 -4.77 6.93
C ARG A 175 17.60 -5.83 7.99
N ASP A 176 17.10 -5.40 9.14
CA ASP A 176 16.86 -6.28 10.29
C ASP A 176 15.75 -7.29 10.01
N LEU A 177 14.69 -6.88 9.31
CA LEU A 177 13.64 -7.79 8.87
C LEU A 177 14.19 -8.85 7.88
N ARG A 178 14.99 -8.43 6.90
CA ARG A 178 15.60 -9.34 5.91
C ARG A 178 16.60 -10.30 6.55
N GLU A 179 17.48 -9.81 7.41
CA GLU A 179 18.48 -10.61 8.11
C GLU A 179 17.82 -11.62 9.05
N SER A 180 16.76 -11.20 9.77
CA SER A 180 15.99 -12.11 10.61
C SER A 180 15.31 -13.21 9.78
N MET A 181 14.68 -12.87 8.65
CA MET A 181 14.07 -13.85 7.76
C MET A 181 15.08 -14.85 7.20
N ASN A 182 16.25 -14.37 6.74
CA ASN A 182 17.33 -15.25 6.25
C ASN A 182 17.85 -16.19 7.35
N ARG A 183 18.13 -15.66 8.55
CA ARG A 183 18.59 -16.46 9.70
C ARG A 183 17.56 -17.51 10.12
N ILE A 184 16.28 -17.17 10.13
CA ILE A 184 15.22 -18.14 10.43
C ILE A 184 15.20 -19.22 9.36
N ALA A 185 15.31 -18.85 8.08
CA ALA A 185 15.27 -19.79 6.97
C ALA A 185 16.41 -20.82 7.01
N GLU A 186 17.60 -20.48 7.51
CA GLU A 186 18.70 -21.42 7.74
C GLU A 186 18.31 -22.60 8.66
N THR A 187 17.32 -22.40 9.53
CA THR A 187 16.82 -23.44 10.46
C THR A 187 15.64 -24.27 9.91
N LEU A 188 15.19 -23.97 8.69
CA LEU A 188 14.04 -24.63 8.05
C LEU A 188 14.51 -25.71 7.09
N ASP A 189 13.73 -26.79 7.01
CA ASP A 189 13.84 -27.76 5.92
C ASP A 189 13.40 -27.15 4.57
N GLU A 190 13.79 -27.82 3.48
CA GLU A 190 13.51 -27.33 2.12
C GLU A 190 12.01 -27.37 1.78
N ASP A 191 11.21 -28.26 2.37
CA ASP A 191 9.76 -28.31 2.14
C ASP A 191 9.09 -27.04 2.70
N THR A 192 9.44 -26.65 3.93
CA THR A 192 8.94 -25.43 4.57
C THR A 192 9.40 -24.17 3.82
N LYS A 193 10.65 -24.14 3.34
CA LYS A 193 11.16 -23.04 2.49
C LYS A 193 10.37 -22.92 1.19
N ASN A 194 10.07 -24.04 0.54
CA ASN A 194 9.27 -24.06 -0.69
C ASN A 194 7.83 -23.59 -0.42
N LYS A 195 7.20 -24.04 0.67
CA LYS A 195 5.87 -23.55 1.09
C LYS A 195 5.86 -22.05 1.35
N LEU A 196 6.89 -21.49 2.00
CA LEU A 196 7.04 -20.04 2.19
C LEU A 196 7.15 -19.28 0.86
N ILE A 197 7.83 -19.86 -0.14
CA ILE A 197 7.93 -19.28 -1.48
C ILE A 197 6.59 -19.34 -2.22
N GLU A 198 5.83 -20.43 -2.10
CA GLU A 198 4.49 -20.51 -2.69
C GLU A 198 3.50 -19.56 -1.99
N GLU A 199 3.51 -19.50 -0.66
CA GLU A 199 2.73 -18.52 0.11
C GLU A 199 3.10 -17.09 -0.25
N SER A 200 4.37 -16.82 -0.53
CA SER A 200 4.81 -15.50 -1.02
C SER A 200 4.07 -15.07 -2.29
N LYS A 201 3.75 -16.00 -3.20
CA LYS A 201 2.97 -15.68 -4.40
C LYS A 201 1.52 -15.36 -4.02
N ILE A 202 0.92 -16.18 -3.15
CA ILE A 202 -0.44 -15.99 -2.64
C ILE A 202 -0.59 -14.64 -1.94
N VAL A 203 0.42 -14.20 -1.16
CA VAL A 203 0.45 -12.86 -0.56
C VAL A 203 0.22 -11.77 -1.62
N PHE A 204 0.91 -11.85 -2.76
CA PHE A 204 0.75 -10.87 -3.83
C PHE A 204 -0.58 -11.02 -4.58
N GLU A 205 -1.11 -12.24 -4.73
CA GLU A 205 -2.45 -12.46 -5.30
C GLU A 205 -3.51 -11.75 -4.45
N LEU A 206 -3.49 -11.98 -3.14
CA LEU A 206 -4.42 -11.37 -2.18
C LEU A 206 -4.22 -9.86 -2.09
N ASN A 207 -2.97 -9.38 -2.04
CA ASN A 207 -2.66 -7.94 -2.10
C ASN A 207 -3.24 -7.29 -3.36
N ASN A 208 -3.11 -7.94 -4.51
CA ASN A 208 -3.66 -7.45 -5.77
C ASN A 208 -5.19 -7.41 -5.75
N GLU A 209 -5.85 -8.41 -5.17
CA GLU A 209 -7.31 -8.41 -5.01
C GLU A 209 -7.81 -7.26 -4.13
N ILE A 210 -7.19 -7.03 -2.97
CA ILE A 210 -7.58 -5.93 -2.09
C ILE A 210 -7.28 -4.56 -2.72
N VAL A 211 -6.14 -4.40 -3.43
CA VAL A 211 -5.80 -3.15 -4.14
C VAL A 211 -6.78 -2.87 -5.29
N LYS A 212 -7.21 -3.90 -6.03
CA LYS A 212 -8.25 -3.74 -7.06
C LYS A 212 -9.56 -3.23 -6.47
N SER A 213 -9.92 -3.70 -5.28
CA SER A 213 -11.15 -3.31 -4.57
C SER A 213 -11.15 -1.86 -4.07
N VAL A 214 -9.99 -1.18 -4.04
CA VAL A 214 -9.90 0.24 -3.66
C VAL A 214 -10.76 1.08 -4.60
N GLN A 215 -11.72 1.80 -4.03
CA GLN A 215 -12.63 2.66 -4.76
C GLN A 215 -11.90 3.95 -5.16
N THR A 216 -11.81 4.20 -6.46
CA THR A 216 -11.40 5.50 -7.01
C THR A 216 -12.69 6.29 -7.25
N GLY A 217 -12.99 7.25 -6.38
CA GLY A 217 -14.33 7.85 -6.26
C GLY A 217 -14.97 8.37 -7.57
N THR A 218 -16.29 8.48 -7.56
CA THR A 218 -17.12 9.12 -8.61
C THR A 218 -16.71 10.57 -8.88
N HIS A 219 -16.17 11.27 -7.88
CA HIS A 219 -15.70 12.65 -7.98
C HIS A 219 -14.50 12.87 -8.91
N VAL A 220 -13.77 11.81 -9.29
CA VAL A 220 -12.70 11.93 -10.30
C VAL A 220 -13.31 12.26 -11.66
N PHE A 221 -14.40 11.59 -12.03
CA PHE A 221 -15.11 11.87 -13.28
C PHE A 221 -15.78 13.25 -13.25
N GLU A 222 -16.36 13.66 -12.12
CA GLU A 222 -16.93 15.01 -11.96
C GLU A 222 -15.86 16.11 -12.08
N LYS A 223 -14.68 15.95 -11.46
CA LYS A 223 -13.56 16.90 -11.58
C LYS A 223 -12.99 16.94 -12.99
N ILE A 224 -12.83 15.80 -13.65
CA ILE A 224 -12.40 15.73 -15.05
C ILE A 224 -13.43 16.43 -15.95
N PHE A 225 -14.72 16.16 -15.75
CA PHE A 225 -15.80 16.79 -16.52
C PHE A 225 -15.81 18.30 -16.32
N TYR A 226 -15.64 18.77 -15.08
CA TYR A 226 -15.57 20.20 -14.76
C TYR A 226 -14.34 20.87 -15.40
N PHE A 227 -13.17 20.23 -15.33
CA PHE A 227 -11.93 20.73 -15.92
C PHE A 227 -12.00 20.78 -17.46
N ILE A 228 -12.50 19.71 -18.10
CA ILE A 228 -12.74 19.68 -19.55
C ILE A 228 -13.76 20.77 -19.92
N GLY A 229 -14.83 20.93 -19.14
CA GLY A 229 -15.83 21.98 -19.32
C GLY A 229 -15.21 23.38 -19.32
N GLN A 230 -14.28 23.65 -18.39
CA GLN A 230 -13.55 24.92 -18.36
C GLN A 230 -12.65 25.14 -19.59
N ILE A 231 -11.93 24.11 -20.04
CA ILE A 231 -11.10 24.19 -21.26
C ILE A 231 -11.97 24.45 -22.49
N VAL A 232 -13.08 23.73 -22.64
CA VAL A 232 -14.02 23.91 -23.75
C VAL A 232 -14.61 25.32 -23.74
N LEU A 233 -14.97 25.85 -22.56
CA LEU A 233 -15.45 27.23 -22.43
C LEU A 233 -14.40 28.26 -22.84
N ILE A 234 -13.14 28.09 -22.42
CA ILE A 234 -12.03 28.98 -22.80
C ILE A 234 -11.81 28.96 -24.31
N ILE A 235 -11.77 27.78 -24.93
CA ILE A 235 -11.64 27.63 -26.39
C ILE A 235 -12.82 28.31 -27.09
N PHE A 236 -14.05 28.13 -26.61
CA PHE A 236 -15.24 28.75 -27.18
C PHE A 236 -15.17 30.29 -27.13
N VAL A 237 -14.78 30.87 -25.98
CA VAL A 237 -14.60 32.32 -25.84
C VAL A 237 -13.50 32.84 -26.78
N LEU A 238 -12.39 32.12 -26.91
CA LEU A 238 -11.31 32.47 -27.84
C LEU A 238 -11.78 32.48 -29.30
N VAL A 239 -12.55 31.47 -29.71
CA VAL A 239 -13.12 31.40 -31.07
C VAL A 239 -14.08 32.58 -31.33
N ILE A 240 -14.92 32.94 -30.36
CA ILE A 240 -15.79 34.13 -30.48
C ILE A 240 -14.94 35.40 -30.59
N ALA A 241 -13.94 35.58 -29.72
CA ALA A 241 -13.08 36.76 -29.75
C ALA A 241 -12.35 36.90 -31.10
N ILE A 242 -11.78 35.82 -31.63
CA ILE A 242 -11.11 35.80 -32.93
C ILE A 242 -12.08 36.13 -34.06
N SER A 243 -13.29 35.56 -34.06
CA SER A 243 -14.28 35.82 -35.12
C SER A 243 -14.81 37.26 -35.11
N VAL A 244 -14.93 37.88 -33.93
CA VAL A 244 -15.26 39.31 -33.81
C VAL A 244 -14.10 40.18 -34.31
N LEU A 245 -12.85 39.86 -33.93
CA LEU A 245 -11.67 40.58 -34.39
C LEU A 245 -11.53 40.53 -35.92
N PHE A 246 -11.76 39.37 -36.52
CA PHE A 246 -11.69 39.15 -37.96
C PHE A 246 -12.73 39.99 -38.73
N LYS A 247 -13.95 40.12 -38.18
CA LYS A 247 -14.99 41.01 -38.73
C LYS A 247 -14.62 42.50 -38.65
N TYR A 248 -13.83 42.89 -37.65
CA TYR A 248 -13.37 44.28 -37.49
C TYR A 248 -12.17 44.61 -38.37
N ILE A 249 -11.33 43.63 -38.71
CA ILE A 249 -10.14 43.83 -39.55
C ILE A 249 -10.47 43.83 -41.05
N ILE A 250 -11.54 43.12 -41.46
CA ILE A 250 -11.96 43.01 -42.88
C ILE A 250 -12.95 44.11 -43.29
N ARG A 251 -13.28 45.02 -42.37
CA ARG A 251 -14.15 46.17 -42.62
C ARG A 251 -13.34 47.45 -42.69
#